data_AF-T0GWM1-F1
#
_entry.id   AF-T0GWM1-F1
#
_cell.length_a   1.000
_cell.length_b   1.000
_cell.length_c   1.000
_cell.angle_alpha   90.00
_cell.angle_beta   90.00
_cell.angle_gamma   90.00
#
_symmetry.space_group_name_H-M   'P 1'
#
loop_
_entity.id
_entity.type
_entity.pdbx_description
1 polymer ?
#
loop_
_entity_poly.entity_id
_entity_poly.type
_entity_poly.pdbx_seq_one_letter_code
_entity_poly.pdbx_strand_id
1 'polypeptide(L)'
;MFFLAQARPVLIWPEFSWIPVINGTIFVALLLLTGYYLEKRLRNSIERRAALRAKILKKLPLTYMHGRDVIQIHSFLDNAGVSVLQKIAESSSWFQEVFLPELATYLAHQGELPAWRDAIIFKKLQHLVHDLGPHPKKILPVVFLTDGEEAFPGLLYSGPPGPDFVQKSIHAKVFTKKLYHSFPVSTGDKIHVLYSGEDRDWIRFDAKIYSLNGNDLGIQVETAPEKDSEKTRAWGGIQMGGGILEDSTLPDEFQGSLSQILNYGSISASGTSEIQRRVQTFKEHPGLVRKEHKPEEIQTFIELYSACYARYRSDISPVPKPVLLFLYFFYMDENLLSPTRIVQLYETLEKIKDTQDPYPSDHKLAVYFLPEWLGLILSGKKTPSRNHLAQSYEQVRASMVRKTGTDEYAGESGTEDLLHLLDWELSNLLFNGLIGVSSNPNLAYPILSEDQMYGETDAFLVTREKINSVVDHVHKIDKHLFYRQISFELEQTPGKPELAMKEICPDCIILPVFGSRGVL
;
A
#
# COMPACT_ATOMS: atom_id res chain seq x y z
N MET A 1 91.13 -24.75 -50.21
CA MET A 1 90.41 -24.61 -51.49
C MET A 1 89.06 -23.99 -51.17
N PHE A 2 88.84 -22.76 -51.65
CA PHE A 2 87.63 -21.97 -51.43
C PHE A 2 86.38 -22.66 -51.98
N PHE A 3 85.26 -22.60 -51.27
CA PHE A 3 84.02 -22.06 -51.83
C PHE A 3 83.18 -21.43 -50.70
N LEU A 4 82.91 -20.14 -50.89
CA LEU A 4 82.15 -19.27 -50.00
C LEU A 4 80.71 -19.76 -49.84
N ALA A 5 80.33 -20.11 -48.62
CA ALA A 5 78.94 -20.32 -48.24
C ALA A 5 78.22 -18.96 -48.13
N GLN A 6 77.18 -18.80 -48.94
CA GLN A 6 76.36 -17.60 -49.01
C GLN A 6 75.64 -17.33 -47.69
N ALA A 7 75.86 -16.13 -47.16
CA ALA A 7 75.08 -15.56 -46.07
C ALA A 7 73.63 -15.35 -46.53
N ARG A 8 72.66 -15.84 -45.74
CA ARG A 8 71.28 -15.33 -45.75
C ARG A 8 70.98 -14.67 -44.40
N PRO A 9 70.55 -13.40 -44.38
CA PRO A 9 70.41 -12.63 -43.16
C PRO A 9 69.10 -12.95 -42.42
N VAL A 10 69.22 -13.00 -41.09
CA VAL A 10 68.45 -12.26 -40.07
C VAL A 10 66.92 -12.34 -40.11
N LEU A 11 66.38 -12.89 -39.01
CA LEU A 11 65.05 -12.63 -38.41
C LEU A 11 64.12 -11.69 -39.21
N ILE A 12 63.13 -12.30 -39.88
CA ILE A 12 61.99 -11.58 -40.44
C ILE A 12 61.05 -11.29 -39.25
N TRP A 13 60.92 -10.02 -38.87
CA TRP A 13 59.88 -9.56 -37.95
C TRP A 13 58.51 -9.96 -38.52
N PRO A 14 57.56 -10.48 -37.72
CA PRO A 14 56.23 -10.76 -38.23
C PRO A 14 55.66 -9.46 -38.79
N GLU A 15 55.30 -9.46 -40.08
CA GLU A 15 54.75 -8.29 -40.75
C GLU A 15 53.58 -7.76 -39.95
N PHE A 16 53.70 -6.52 -39.47
CA PHE A 16 52.63 -5.85 -38.73
C PHE A 16 51.44 -5.68 -39.68
N SER A 17 50.44 -6.54 -39.52
CA SER A 17 49.21 -6.45 -40.28
C SER A 17 48.30 -5.40 -39.65
N TRP A 18 47.94 -4.38 -40.41
CA TRP A 18 46.95 -3.39 -40.01
C TRP A 18 45.51 -3.94 -39.99
N ILE A 19 45.28 -5.14 -40.53
CA ILE A 19 43.94 -5.72 -40.70
C ILE A 19 43.18 -5.85 -39.37
N PRO A 20 43.75 -6.35 -38.26
CA PRO A 20 43.04 -6.43 -36.97
C PRO A 20 42.74 -5.05 -36.38
N VAL A 21 43.64 -4.08 -36.57
CA VAL A 21 43.46 -2.70 -36.10
C VAL A 21 42.35 -2.00 -36.89
N ILE A 22 42.33 -2.16 -38.22
CA ILE A 22 41.29 -1.61 -39.10
C ILE A 22 39.94 -2.28 -38.79
N ASN A 23 39.90 -3.59 -38.62
CA ASN A 23 38.66 -4.29 -38.25
C ASN A 23 38.15 -3.87 -36.87
N GLY A 24 39.06 -3.69 -35.90
CA GLY A 24 38.72 -3.19 -34.56
C GLY A 24 38.19 -1.76 -34.58
N THR A 25 38.79 -0.86 -35.35
CA THR A 25 38.32 0.53 -35.48
C THR A 25 36.99 0.62 -36.21
N ILE A 26 36.77 -0.18 -37.27
CA ILE A 26 35.48 -0.29 -37.96
C ILE A 26 34.40 -0.82 -37.00
N PHE A 27 34.72 -1.84 -36.20
CA PHE A 27 33.78 -2.40 -35.21
C PHE A 27 33.39 -1.36 -34.15
N VAL A 28 34.37 -0.63 -33.59
CA VAL A 28 34.10 0.44 -32.61
C VAL A 28 33.28 1.56 -33.25
N ALA A 29 33.59 1.96 -34.48
CA ALA A 29 32.82 2.97 -35.20
C ALA A 29 31.36 2.52 -35.41
N LEU A 30 31.13 1.28 -35.81
CA LEU A 30 29.77 0.71 -35.94
C LEU A 30 29.04 0.64 -34.60
N LEU A 31 29.74 0.31 -33.51
CA LEU A 31 29.17 0.26 -32.16
C LEU A 31 28.76 1.67 -31.69
N LEU A 32 29.59 2.68 -31.92
CA LEU A 32 29.25 4.07 -31.64
C LEU A 32 28.10 4.58 -32.50
N LEU A 33 28.08 4.21 -33.79
CA LEU A 33 27.00 4.60 -34.71
C LEU A 33 25.67 3.96 -34.27
N THR A 34 25.68 2.67 -33.97
CA THR A 34 24.49 1.96 -33.46
C THR A 34 24.02 2.53 -32.13
N GLY A 35 24.94 2.83 -31.19
CA GLY A 35 24.64 3.52 -29.94
C GLY A 35 23.96 4.88 -30.16
N TYR A 36 24.52 5.72 -31.04
CA TYR A 36 23.94 7.01 -31.40
C TYR A 36 22.54 6.89 -32.02
N TYR A 37 22.34 5.94 -32.94
CA TYR A 37 21.02 5.70 -33.53
C TYR A 37 20.01 5.17 -32.51
N LEU A 38 20.45 4.33 -31.56
CA LEU A 38 19.61 3.83 -30.48
C LEU A 38 19.16 4.97 -29.55
N GLU A 39 20.10 5.80 -29.11
CA GLU A 39 19.84 6.96 -28.26
C GLU A 39 18.90 7.95 -28.95
N LYS A 40 19.16 8.28 -30.22
CA LYS A 40 18.30 9.15 -31.03
C LYS A 40 16.89 8.58 -31.19
N ARG A 41 16.75 7.26 -31.37
CA ARG A 41 15.45 6.59 -31.46
C ARG A 41 14.71 6.63 -30.12
N LEU A 42 15.39 6.41 -29.01
CA LEU A 42 14.81 6.51 -27.66
C LEU A 42 14.35 7.93 -27.35
N ARG A 43 15.18 8.95 -27.62
CA ARG A 43 14.83 10.37 -27.42
C ARG A 43 13.59 10.76 -28.23
N ASN A 44 13.60 10.45 -29.54
CA ASN A 44 12.45 10.73 -30.40
C ASN A 44 11.18 10.00 -29.94
N SER A 45 11.30 8.80 -29.38
CA SER A 45 10.17 8.04 -28.81
C SER A 45 9.60 8.72 -27.56
N ILE A 46 10.48 9.18 -26.65
CA ILE A 46 10.10 9.91 -25.43
C ILE A 46 9.39 11.21 -25.78
N GLU A 47 9.94 12.00 -26.71
CA GLU A 47 9.35 13.26 -27.16
C GLU A 47 7.96 13.04 -27.80
N ARG A 48 7.84 12.04 -28.69
CA ARG A 48 6.54 11.68 -29.28
C ARG A 48 5.53 11.26 -28.23
N ARG A 49 5.95 10.46 -27.24
CA ARG A 49 5.09 10.02 -26.14
C ARG A 49 4.60 11.21 -25.31
N ALA A 50 5.49 12.13 -24.96
CA ALA A 50 5.15 13.34 -24.22
C ALA A 50 4.16 14.23 -24.99
N ALA A 51 4.37 14.41 -26.31
CA ALA A 51 3.46 15.16 -27.16
C ALA A 51 2.05 14.54 -27.26
N LEU A 52 1.98 13.21 -27.45
CA LEU A 52 0.70 12.48 -27.48
C LEU A 52 -0.01 12.57 -26.12
N ARG A 53 0.71 12.39 -25.02
CA ARG A 53 0.19 12.52 -23.65
C ARG A 53 -0.40 13.91 -23.41
N ALA A 54 0.32 14.96 -23.78
CA ALA A 54 -0.18 16.33 -23.65
C ALA A 54 -1.46 16.57 -24.47
N LYS A 55 -1.56 15.98 -25.67
CA LYS A 55 -2.78 16.05 -26.50
C LYS A 55 -3.95 15.31 -25.87
N ILE A 56 -3.73 14.16 -25.22
CA ILE A 56 -4.77 13.38 -24.52
C ILE A 56 -5.24 14.11 -23.26
N LEU A 57 -4.31 14.62 -22.45
CA LEU A 57 -4.64 15.35 -21.21
C LEU A 57 -5.45 16.61 -21.48
N LYS A 58 -5.24 17.29 -22.61
CA LYS A 58 -6.08 18.42 -23.04
C LYS A 58 -7.53 18.02 -23.33
N LYS A 59 -7.79 16.77 -23.72
CA LYS A 59 -9.15 16.25 -24.00
C LYS A 59 -9.85 15.73 -22.74
N LEU A 60 -9.09 15.43 -21.66
CA LEU A 60 -9.63 14.86 -20.43
C LEU A 60 -9.83 15.95 -19.38
N PRO A 61 -11.06 16.20 -18.90
CA PRO A 61 -11.35 17.16 -17.83
C PRO A 61 -10.97 16.59 -16.45
N LEU A 62 -9.67 16.38 -16.20
CA LEU A 62 -9.16 15.79 -14.95
C LEU A 62 -9.29 16.73 -13.74
N THR A 63 -9.59 18.00 -13.95
CA THR A 63 -9.73 19.02 -12.90
C THR A 63 -10.89 18.74 -11.94
N TYR A 64 -11.92 18.02 -12.38
CA TYR A 64 -13.11 17.70 -11.58
C TYR A 64 -13.06 16.29 -10.96
N MET A 65 -11.92 15.60 -11.09
CA MET A 65 -11.71 14.27 -10.54
C MET A 65 -10.90 14.35 -9.24
N HIS A 66 -11.11 13.38 -8.34
CA HIS A 66 -10.29 13.30 -7.14
C HIS A 66 -8.83 13.00 -7.48
N GLY A 67 -7.90 13.56 -6.71
CA GLY A 67 -6.45 13.40 -6.97
C GLY A 67 -6.01 11.93 -7.09
N ARG A 68 -6.62 11.01 -6.35
CA ARG A 68 -6.33 9.56 -6.43
C ARG A 68 -6.70 8.95 -7.80
N ASP A 69 -7.87 9.28 -8.32
CA ASP A 69 -8.34 8.78 -9.62
C ASP A 69 -7.49 9.37 -10.76
N VAL A 70 -7.06 10.62 -10.60
CA VAL A 70 -6.15 11.33 -11.52
C VAL A 70 -4.77 10.67 -11.56
N ILE A 71 -4.21 10.28 -10.40
CA ILE A 71 -2.93 9.56 -10.33
C ILE A 71 -2.99 8.25 -11.12
N GLN A 72 -4.08 7.48 -10.99
CA GLN A 72 -4.25 6.22 -11.71
C GLN A 72 -4.28 6.43 -13.23
N ILE A 73 -4.95 7.48 -13.70
CA ILE A 73 -4.99 7.82 -15.13
C ILE A 73 -3.61 8.24 -15.63
N HIS A 74 -2.86 9.03 -14.85
CA HIS A 74 -1.49 9.38 -15.21
C HIS A 74 -0.59 8.15 -15.26
N SER A 75 -0.69 7.26 -14.27
CA SER A 75 0.05 6.00 -14.23
C SER A 75 -0.28 5.09 -15.42
N PHE A 76 -1.54 5.04 -15.83
CA PHE A 76 -1.96 4.36 -17.06
C PHE A 76 -1.27 4.97 -18.29
N LEU A 77 -1.35 6.28 -18.47
CA LEU A 77 -0.74 6.96 -19.64
C LEU A 77 0.79 6.78 -19.67
N ASP A 78 1.42 6.69 -18.51
CA ASP A 78 2.87 6.49 -18.35
C ASP A 78 3.31 5.03 -18.56
N ASN A 79 2.37 4.08 -18.60
CA ASN A 79 2.61 2.67 -18.92
C ASN A 79 2.05 2.25 -20.29
N ALA A 80 1.14 3.03 -20.87
CA ALA A 80 0.53 2.74 -22.17
C ALA A 80 1.56 2.82 -23.32
N GLY A 81 1.46 1.87 -24.25
CA GLY A 81 2.30 1.83 -25.45
C GLY A 81 2.03 3.01 -26.40
N VAL A 82 3.04 3.40 -27.18
CA VAL A 82 2.95 4.56 -28.09
C VAL A 82 1.84 4.41 -29.14
N SER A 83 1.61 3.18 -29.63
CA SER A 83 0.53 2.88 -30.59
C SER A 83 -0.87 3.12 -30.00
N VAL A 84 -1.07 2.77 -28.72
CA VAL A 84 -2.33 2.99 -28.00
C VAL A 84 -2.55 4.50 -27.78
N LEU A 85 -1.52 5.20 -27.31
CA LEU A 85 -1.57 6.67 -27.14
C LEU A 85 -1.88 7.39 -28.46
N GLN A 86 -1.34 6.92 -29.58
CA GLN A 86 -1.64 7.48 -30.90
C GLN A 86 -3.12 7.30 -31.27
N LYS A 87 -3.67 6.09 -31.10
CA LYS A 87 -5.09 5.80 -31.36
C LYS A 87 -6.02 6.67 -30.51
N ILE A 88 -5.68 6.87 -29.22
CA ILE A 88 -6.44 7.73 -28.30
C ILE A 88 -6.37 9.21 -28.75
N ALA A 89 -5.21 9.65 -29.22
CA ALA A 89 -5.01 11.04 -29.64
C ALA A 89 -5.71 11.39 -30.97
N GLU A 90 -5.83 10.43 -31.90
CA GLU A 90 -6.28 10.65 -33.28
C GLU A 90 -7.72 10.22 -33.56
N SER A 91 -8.27 9.24 -32.84
CA SER A 91 -9.62 8.73 -33.11
C SER A 91 -10.73 9.75 -32.77
N SER A 92 -11.82 9.72 -33.54
CA SER A 92 -13.04 10.50 -33.28
C SER A 92 -13.84 9.94 -32.09
N SER A 93 -13.92 8.61 -31.98
CA SER A 93 -14.54 7.82 -30.90
C SER A 93 -13.53 7.34 -29.85
N TRP A 94 -12.44 8.10 -29.66
CA TRP A 94 -11.27 7.69 -28.87
C TRP A 94 -11.60 7.22 -27.45
N PHE A 95 -12.57 7.85 -26.80
CA PHE A 95 -12.87 7.61 -25.39
C PHE A 95 -13.49 6.23 -25.15
N GLN A 96 -14.53 5.89 -25.92
CA GLN A 96 -15.30 4.66 -25.74
C GLN A 96 -14.65 3.44 -26.39
N GLU A 97 -14.04 3.59 -27.57
CA GLU A 97 -13.51 2.46 -28.32
C GLU A 97 -12.08 2.07 -27.91
N VAL A 98 -11.30 3.03 -27.41
CA VAL A 98 -9.87 2.81 -27.16
C VAL A 98 -9.51 3.12 -25.71
N PHE A 99 -9.81 4.32 -25.21
CA PHE A 99 -9.34 4.74 -23.88
C PHE A 99 -9.98 3.91 -22.75
N LEU A 100 -11.31 3.77 -22.74
CA LEU A 100 -12.02 3.10 -21.64
C LEU A 100 -11.66 1.60 -21.54
N PRO A 101 -11.63 0.81 -22.64
CA PRO A 101 -11.23 -0.60 -22.57
C PRO A 101 -9.76 -0.79 -22.16
N GLU A 102 -8.85 0.08 -22.62
CA GLU A 102 -7.43 0.02 -22.28
C GLU A 102 -7.18 0.42 -20.81
N LEU A 103 -7.88 1.45 -20.33
CA LEU A 103 -7.84 1.84 -18.92
C LEU A 103 -8.43 0.74 -18.03
N ALA A 104 -9.52 0.11 -18.45
CA ALA A 104 -10.12 -1.01 -17.71
C ALA A 104 -9.19 -2.22 -17.66
N THR A 105 -8.53 -2.53 -18.76
CA THR A 105 -7.49 -3.57 -18.80
C THR A 105 -6.34 -3.22 -17.87
N TYR A 106 -5.87 -1.96 -17.87
CA TYR A 106 -4.81 -1.50 -16.99
C TYR A 106 -5.20 -1.60 -15.50
N LEU A 107 -6.37 -1.09 -15.11
CA LEU A 107 -6.85 -1.14 -13.73
C LEU A 107 -7.08 -2.59 -13.26
N ALA A 108 -7.56 -3.48 -14.14
CA ALA A 108 -7.67 -4.89 -13.78
C ALA A 108 -6.30 -5.56 -13.56
N HIS A 109 -5.29 -5.26 -14.39
CA HIS A 109 -3.97 -5.90 -14.29
C HIS A 109 -3.03 -5.29 -13.25
N GLN A 110 -3.13 -3.98 -13.01
CA GLN A 110 -2.18 -3.20 -12.22
C GLN A 110 -2.84 -2.43 -11.08
N GLY A 111 -4.17 -2.31 -11.06
CA GLY A 111 -4.91 -1.65 -10.00
C GLY A 111 -5.18 -2.58 -8.82
N GLU A 112 -4.86 -2.10 -7.62
CA GLU A 112 -5.22 -2.76 -6.35
C GLU A 112 -6.65 -2.41 -5.89
N LEU A 113 -7.37 -1.60 -6.67
CA LEU A 113 -8.70 -1.12 -6.32
C LEU A 113 -9.76 -2.23 -6.43
N PRO A 114 -10.77 -2.28 -5.56
CA PRO A 114 -11.93 -3.16 -5.73
C PRO A 114 -12.69 -2.91 -7.04
N ALA A 115 -13.31 -3.95 -7.61
CA ALA A 115 -13.99 -3.89 -8.92
C ALA A 115 -15.09 -2.81 -9.01
N TRP A 116 -15.83 -2.58 -7.93
CA TRP A 116 -16.86 -1.54 -7.86
C TRP A 116 -16.30 -0.12 -7.97
N ARG A 117 -15.05 0.10 -7.55
CA ARG A 117 -14.39 1.40 -7.64
C ARG A 117 -13.97 1.70 -9.08
N ASP A 118 -13.48 0.70 -9.80
CA ASP A 118 -13.15 0.83 -11.22
C ASP A 118 -14.40 1.25 -12.01
N ALA A 119 -15.55 0.61 -11.73
CA ALA A 119 -16.84 0.97 -12.34
C ALA A 119 -17.26 2.43 -12.04
N ILE A 120 -17.05 2.93 -10.81
CA ILE A 120 -17.34 4.33 -10.45
C ILE A 120 -16.40 5.30 -11.19
N ILE A 121 -15.10 4.98 -11.29
CA ILE A 121 -14.13 5.82 -12.02
C ILE A 121 -14.56 5.91 -13.49
N PHE A 122 -14.92 4.79 -14.11
CA PHE A 122 -15.42 4.77 -15.49
C PHE A 122 -16.68 5.60 -15.66
N LYS A 123 -17.64 5.49 -14.74
CA LYS A 123 -18.89 6.25 -14.79
C LYS A 123 -18.65 7.77 -14.67
N LYS A 124 -17.79 8.20 -13.73
CA LYS A 124 -17.42 9.61 -13.57
C LYS A 124 -16.74 10.14 -14.82
N LEU A 125 -15.78 9.40 -15.38
CA LEU A 125 -15.10 9.77 -16.61
C LEU A 125 -16.09 9.87 -17.78
N GLN A 126 -17.03 8.92 -17.89
CA GLN A 126 -18.07 8.97 -18.91
C GLN A 126 -18.93 10.22 -18.77
N HIS A 127 -19.40 10.56 -17.58
CA HIS A 127 -20.19 11.77 -17.36
C HIS A 127 -19.42 13.04 -17.76
N LEU A 128 -18.15 13.16 -17.33
CA LEU A 128 -17.35 14.34 -17.63
C LEU A 128 -16.98 14.48 -19.11
N VAL A 129 -16.84 13.37 -19.83
CA VAL A 129 -16.52 13.37 -21.27
C VAL A 129 -17.78 13.45 -22.14
N HIS A 130 -18.95 13.04 -21.63
CA HIS A 130 -20.23 13.15 -22.34
C HIS A 130 -20.54 14.60 -22.73
N ASP A 131 -20.12 15.57 -21.92
CA ASP A 131 -20.30 17.00 -22.16
C ASP A 131 -19.45 17.55 -23.32
N LEU A 132 -18.53 16.75 -23.89
CA LEU A 132 -17.52 17.20 -24.86
C LEU A 132 -17.79 16.78 -26.32
N GLY A 133 -18.87 16.05 -26.64
CA GLY A 133 -19.25 15.79 -28.04
C GLY A 133 -20.17 14.59 -28.31
N PRO A 134 -20.58 14.39 -29.58
CA PRO A 134 -21.50 13.32 -29.95
C PRO A 134 -20.77 11.97 -30.00
N HIS A 135 -21.25 10.98 -29.25
CA HIS A 135 -20.67 9.64 -29.20
C HIS A 135 -21.69 8.54 -29.52
N PRO A 136 -21.37 7.54 -30.37
CA PRO A 136 -22.39 6.69 -31.00
C PRO A 136 -22.77 5.42 -30.22
N LYS A 137 -22.20 5.13 -29.04
CA LYS A 137 -22.52 3.88 -28.30
C LYS A 137 -22.73 4.12 -26.80
N LYS A 138 -23.83 3.62 -26.25
CA LYS A 138 -24.06 3.60 -24.80
C LYS A 138 -23.24 2.45 -24.20
N ILE A 139 -22.25 2.78 -23.38
CA ILE A 139 -21.46 1.80 -22.61
C ILE A 139 -21.75 2.05 -21.14
N LEU A 140 -22.18 1.01 -20.41
CA LEU A 140 -22.48 1.08 -18.99
C LEU A 140 -21.40 0.31 -18.20
N PRO A 141 -20.67 0.98 -17.30
CA PRO A 141 -19.74 0.32 -16.38
C PRO A 141 -20.49 -0.53 -15.36
N VAL A 142 -20.07 -1.78 -15.19
CA VAL A 142 -20.72 -2.75 -14.30
C VAL A 142 -19.73 -3.56 -13.49
N VAL A 143 -20.24 -4.21 -12.45
CA VAL A 143 -19.55 -5.18 -11.63
C VAL A 143 -20.26 -6.52 -11.80
N PHE A 144 -19.50 -7.54 -12.19
CA PHE A 144 -19.96 -8.92 -12.25
C PHE A 144 -19.63 -9.60 -10.92
N LEU A 145 -20.66 -10.08 -10.22
CA LEU A 145 -20.54 -10.92 -9.04
C LEU A 145 -20.85 -12.37 -9.44
N THR A 146 -19.97 -13.28 -9.05
CA THR A 146 -20.19 -14.73 -9.16
C THR A 146 -20.87 -15.28 -7.91
N ASP A 147 -21.36 -16.52 -7.95
CA ASP A 147 -21.96 -17.20 -6.79
C ASP A 147 -20.99 -17.36 -5.61
N GLY A 148 -19.68 -17.28 -5.86
CA GLY A 148 -18.62 -17.25 -4.84
C GLY A 148 -18.35 -15.87 -4.23
N GLU A 149 -19.21 -14.88 -4.48
CA GLU A 149 -19.07 -13.47 -4.07
C GLU A 149 -17.83 -12.73 -4.64
N GLU A 150 -17.16 -13.29 -5.64
CA GLU A 150 -16.03 -12.63 -6.29
C GLU A 150 -16.52 -11.54 -7.25
N ALA A 151 -15.90 -10.35 -7.18
CA ALA A 151 -16.30 -9.18 -7.95
C ALA A 151 -15.30 -8.85 -9.07
N PHE A 152 -15.80 -8.76 -10.30
CA PHE A 152 -15.02 -8.45 -11.50
C PHE A 152 -15.54 -7.18 -12.19
N PRO A 153 -14.66 -6.22 -12.55
CA PRO A 153 -15.07 -5.04 -13.28
C PRO A 153 -15.38 -5.38 -14.74
N GLY A 154 -16.34 -4.69 -15.32
CA GLY A 154 -16.72 -4.89 -16.71
C GLY A 154 -17.49 -3.75 -17.35
N LEU A 155 -17.76 -3.90 -18.64
CA LEU A 155 -18.46 -2.93 -19.48
C LEU A 155 -19.60 -3.62 -20.22
N LEU A 156 -20.82 -3.10 -20.09
CA LEU A 156 -21.97 -3.48 -20.91
C LEU A 156 -22.09 -2.55 -22.10
N TYR A 157 -22.32 -3.10 -23.29
CA TYR A 157 -22.55 -2.33 -24.51
C TYR A 157 -24.04 -2.10 -24.74
N SER A 158 -24.73 -1.59 -23.72
CA SER A 158 -26.13 -1.21 -23.76
C SER A 158 -26.39 0.07 -22.96
N GLY A 159 -27.58 0.66 -23.15
CA GLY A 159 -28.11 1.62 -22.18
C GLY A 159 -28.44 0.94 -20.83
N PRO A 160 -28.80 1.73 -19.80
CA PRO A 160 -29.26 1.18 -18.53
C PRO A 160 -30.45 0.23 -18.76
N PRO A 161 -30.35 -1.03 -18.32
CA PRO A 161 -31.44 -1.99 -18.51
C PRO A 161 -32.64 -1.54 -17.69
N GLY A 162 -33.82 -1.59 -18.30
CA GLY A 162 -35.12 -1.41 -17.64
C GLY A 162 -35.88 -2.74 -17.54
N PRO A 163 -37.12 -2.74 -17.01
CA PRO A 163 -37.95 -3.96 -16.93
C PRO A 163 -38.19 -4.61 -18.31
N ASP A 164 -38.15 -3.83 -19.39
CA ASP A 164 -38.31 -4.31 -20.78
C ASP A 164 -37.09 -5.07 -21.35
N PHE A 165 -36.01 -5.22 -20.57
CA PHE A 165 -34.80 -5.93 -20.96
C PHE A 165 -34.77 -7.40 -20.54
N VAL A 166 -35.76 -7.85 -19.76
CA VAL A 166 -35.89 -9.25 -19.36
C VAL A 166 -35.95 -10.15 -20.61
N GLN A 167 -35.16 -11.22 -20.63
CA GLN A 167 -34.91 -12.15 -21.73
C GLN A 167 -34.11 -11.62 -22.93
N LYS A 168 -33.68 -10.35 -22.96
CA LYS A 168 -32.83 -9.82 -24.05
C LYS A 168 -31.35 -10.19 -23.85
N SER A 169 -30.67 -10.44 -24.96
CA SER A 169 -29.22 -10.68 -25.01
C SER A 169 -28.45 -9.36 -25.12
N ILE A 170 -27.45 -9.17 -24.26
CA ILE A 170 -26.58 -7.99 -24.21
C ILE A 170 -25.12 -8.44 -24.35
N HIS A 171 -24.35 -7.70 -25.14
CA HIS A 171 -22.90 -7.88 -25.22
C HIS A 171 -22.20 -7.16 -24.08
N ALA A 172 -21.26 -7.85 -23.43
CA ALA A 172 -20.51 -7.39 -22.28
C ALA A 172 -19.02 -7.73 -22.44
N LYS A 173 -18.17 -7.01 -21.71
CA LYS A 173 -16.75 -7.31 -21.61
C LYS A 173 -16.31 -7.33 -20.16
N VAL A 174 -15.65 -8.40 -19.75
CA VAL A 174 -15.15 -8.61 -18.38
C VAL A 174 -13.64 -8.43 -18.37
N PHE A 175 -13.10 -7.86 -17.29
CA PHE A 175 -11.68 -7.70 -17.11
C PHE A 175 -11.22 -8.47 -15.86
N THR A 176 -10.42 -9.51 -16.07
CA THR A 176 -9.90 -10.37 -15.00
C THR A 176 -8.67 -9.73 -14.36
N LYS A 177 -8.59 -9.78 -13.02
CA LYS A 177 -7.41 -9.29 -12.29
C LYS A 177 -6.30 -10.33 -12.27
N LYS A 178 -5.04 -9.89 -12.11
CA LYS A 178 -3.83 -10.76 -12.15
C LYS A 178 -3.87 -12.01 -11.24
N LEU A 179 -4.62 -11.95 -10.14
CA LEU A 179 -4.80 -13.08 -9.23
C LEU A 179 -5.59 -14.24 -9.85
N TYR A 180 -6.36 -13.97 -10.90
CA TYR A 180 -7.21 -14.94 -11.59
C TYR A 180 -6.68 -15.16 -13.01
N HIS A 181 -6.35 -16.41 -13.34
CA HIS A 181 -5.86 -16.79 -14.67
C HIS A 181 -6.96 -16.72 -15.75
N SER A 182 -8.24 -16.78 -15.35
CA SER A 182 -9.42 -16.69 -16.22
C SER A 182 -10.65 -16.30 -15.40
N PHE A 183 -11.71 -15.82 -16.08
CA PHE A 183 -13.02 -15.60 -15.45
C PHE A 183 -13.59 -16.96 -15.04
N PRO A 184 -13.95 -17.20 -13.75
CA PRO A 184 -14.19 -18.53 -13.19
C PRO A 184 -15.59 -19.10 -13.51
N VAL A 185 -16.19 -18.69 -14.64
CA VAL A 185 -17.59 -18.99 -14.97
C VAL A 185 -17.69 -19.57 -16.38
N SER A 186 -18.58 -20.55 -16.57
CA SER A 186 -18.83 -21.24 -17.84
C SER A 186 -20.14 -20.82 -18.51
N THR A 187 -20.30 -21.18 -19.79
CA THR A 187 -21.55 -20.94 -20.53
C THR A 187 -22.71 -21.68 -19.86
N GLY A 188 -23.79 -20.96 -19.53
CA GLY A 188 -24.97 -21.48 -18.83
C GLY A 188 -25.07 -21.10 -17.36
N ASP A 189 -23.97 -20.64 -16.74
CA ASP A 189 -23.95 -20.25 -15.34
C ASP A 189 -24.68 -18.90 -15.13
N LYS A 190 -25.15 -18.71 -13.89
CA LYS A 190 -25.78 -17.48 -13.44
C LYS A 190 -24.73 -16.51 -12.92
N ILE A 191 -24.94 -15.24 -13.20
CA ILE A 191 -24.12 -14.13 -12.71
C ILE A 191 -25.02 -13.00 -12.24
N HIS A 192 -24.56 -12.29 -11.22
CA HIS A 192 -25.21 -11.10 -10.71
C HIS A 192 -24.49 -9.88 -11.27
N VAL A 193 -25.21 -9.01 -11.97
CA VAL A 193 -24.65 -7.80 -12.58
C VAL A 193 -25.12 -6.58 -11.81
N LEU A 194 -24.17 -5.79 -11.32
CA LEU A 194 -24.46 -4.57 -10.58
C LEU A 194 -23.95 -3.35 -11.35
N TYR A 195 -24.78 -2.32 -11.40
CA TYR A 195 -24.39 -1.03 -11.96
C TYR A 195 -24.84 0.11 -11.04
N SER A 196 -24.13 1.23 -11.10
CA SER A 196 -24.47 2.40 -10.31
C SER A 196 -25.53 3.24 -11.03
N GLY A 197 -26.69 3.49 -10.38
CA GLY A 197 -27.74 4.41 -10.80
C GLY A 197 -27.40 5.89 -10.54
N GLU A 198 -28.22 6.82 -11.03
CA GLU A 198 -27.96 8.27 -10.94
C GLU A 198 -27.80 8.75 -9.49
N ASP A 199 -28.61 8.21 -8.56
CA ASP A 199 -28.57 8.52 -7.12
C ASP A 199 -27.48 7.78 -6.33
N ARG A 200 -26.42 7.30 -6.99
CA ARG A 200 -25.35 6.43 -6.43
C ARG A 200 -25.83 5.11 -5.83
N ASP A 201 -27.09 4.76 -6.03
CA ASP A 201 -27.64 3.45 -5.71
C ASP A 201 -27.02 2.36 -6.58
N TRP A 202 -26.77 1.19 -6.00
CA TRP A 202 -26.38 0.01 -6.77
C TRP A 202 -27.63 -0.77 -7.15
N ILE A 203 -27.81 -0.95 -8.45
CA ILE A 203 -28.92 -1.71 -9.04
C ILE A 203 -28.37 -3.04 -9.52
N ARG A 204 -29.01 -4.13 -9.11
CA ARG A 204 -28.64 -5.51 -9.40
C ARG A 204 -29.67 -6.15 -10.33
N PHE A 205 -29.20 -6.94 -11.28
CA PHE A 205 -30.02 -7.88 -12.02
C PHE A 205 -29.25 -9.18 -12.24
N ASP A 206 -29.98 -10.27 -12.41
CA ASP A 206 -29.41 -11.59 -12.66
C ASP A 206 -29.38 -11.85 -14.15
N ALA A 207 -28.30 -12.45 -14.61
CA ALA A 207 -28.13 -12.81 -16.00
C ALA A 207 -27.49 -14.19 -16.16
N LYS A 208 -27.78 -14.84 -17.28
CA LYS A 208 -27.13 -16.08 -17.70
C LYS A 208 -26.12 -15.82 -18.80
N ILE A 209 -25.00 -16.53 -18.75
CA ILE A 209 -23.98 -16.46 -19.79
C ILE A 209 -24.38 -17.35 -20.98
N TYR A 210 -24.56 -16.77 -22.16
CA TYR A 210 -24.88 -17.53 -23.39
C TYR A 210 -23.68 -17.71 -24.32
N SER A 211 -22.66 -16.87 -24.22
CA SER A 211 -21.41 -17.01 -24.99
C SER A 211 -20.23 -16.43 -24.23
N LEU A 212 -19.09 -17.14 -24.23
CA LEU A 212 -17.85 -16.67 -23.60
C LEU A 212 -16.69 -16.86 -24.59
N ASN A 213 -16.09 -15.75 -25.03
CA ASN A 213 -14.94 -15.74 -25.93
C ASN A 213 -13.82 -14.87 -25.31
N GLY A 214 -13.01 -15.47 -24.44
CA GLY A 214 -11.97 -14.74 -23.70
C GLY A 214 -12.59 -13.71 -22.76
N ASN A 215 -12.36 -12.42 -23.04
CA ASN A 215 -12.91 -11.31 -22.24
C ASN A 215 -14.30 -10.85 -22.72
N ASP A 216 -14.72 -11.26 -23.92
CA ASP A 216 -16.01 -10.88 -24.48
C ASP A 216 -17.08 -11.89 -24.04
N LEU A 217 -18.18 -11.35 -23.53
CA LEU A 217 -19.25 -12.09 -22.86
C LEU A 217 -20.60 -11.73 -23.47
N GLY A 218 -21.40 -12.75 -23.73
CA GLY A 218 -22.81 -12.61 -24.05
C GLY A 218 -23.64 -12.95 -22.83
N ILE A 219 -24.45 -12.01 -22.34
CA ILE A 219 -25.35 -12.22 -21.20
C ILE A 219 -26.82 -12.11 -21.62
N GLN A 220 -27.67 -12.94 -21.04
CA GLN A 220 -29.13 -12.86 -21.16
C GLN A 220 -29.73 -12.47 -19.81
N VAL A 221 -30.47 -11.38 -19.76
CA VAL A 221 -31.07 -10.86 -18.52
C VAL A 221 -32.22 -11.76 -18.07
N GLU A 222 -32.18 -12.27 -16.84
CA GLU A 222 -33.24 -13.12 -16.26
C GLU A 222 -34.22 -12.33 -15.40
N THR A 223 -33.73 -11.40 -14.58
CA THR A 223 -34.55 -10.64 -13.62
C THR A 223 -34.60 -9.16 -13.96
N ALA A 224 -35.64 -8.48 -13.50
CA ALA A 224 -35.73 -7.03 -13.61
C ALA A 224 -34.68 -6.37 -12.70
N PRO A 225 -34.14 -5.19 -13.05
CA PRO A 225 -33.19 -4.47 -12.22
C PRO A 225 -33.84 -4.01 -10.90
N GLU A 226 -33.26 -4.43 -9.77
CA GLU A 226 -33.72 -4.09 -8.42
C GLU A 226 -32.62 -3.38 -7.62
N LYS A 227 -33.00 -2.52 -6.67
CA LYS A 227 -32.04 -1.79 -5.84
C LYS A 227 -31.46 -2.72 -4.76
N ASP A 228 -30.14 -2.88 -4.76
CA ASP A 228 -29.42 -3.67 -3.76
C ASP A 228 -29.01 -2.78 -2.57
N SER A 229 -29.79 -2.84 -1.49
CA SER A 229 -29.60 -1.99 -0.31
C SER A 229 -28.29 -2.29 0.43
N GLU A 230 -27.87 -3.56 0.43
CA GLU A 230 -26.68 -4.02 1.15
C GLU A 230 -25.41 -3.57 0.44
N LYS A 231 -25.30 -3.82 -0.88
CA LYS A 231 -24.16 -3.34 -1.67
C LYS A 231 -24.19 -1.82 -1.82
N THR A 232 -25.37 -1.20 -1.80
CA THR A 232 -25.46 0.27 -1.71
C THR A 232 -24.87 0.81 -0.41
N ARG A 233 -25.09 0.16 0.74
CA ARG A 233 -24.43 0.54 2.00
C ARG A 233 -22.93 0.26 1.96
N ALA A 234 -22.54 -0.95 1.57
CA ALA A 234 -21.15 -1.41 1.62
C ALA A 234 -20.23 -0.73 0.59
N TRP A 235 -20.71 -0.51 -0.64
CA TRP A 235 -19.93 0.09 -1.74
C TRP A 235 -20.27 1.54 -2.01
N GLY A 236 -21.46 2.00 -1.59
CA GLY A 236 -21.81 3.42 -1.66
C GLY A 236 -20.94 4.26 -0.74
N GLY A 237 -20.40 3.65 0.32
CA GLY A 237 -19.72 4.37 1.38
C GLY A 237 -20.71 5.27 2.09
N ILE A 238 -20.65 5.29 3.41
CA ILE A 238 -21.20 6.42 4.15
C ILE A 238 -20.60 7.69 3.51
N GLN A 239 -21.47 8.57 3.02
CA GLN A 239 -21.21 9.90 2.43
C GLN A 239 -19.73 10.25 2.20
N MET A 240 -19.24 10.01 0.99
CA MET A 240 -18.20 10.89 0.44
C MET A 240 -18.90 12.16 -0.07
N GLY A 241 -18.95 13.16 0.82
CA GLY A 241 -19.23 14.57 0.53
C GLY A 241 -20.62 14.88 -0.01
N GLY A 242 -21.58 15.11 0.89
CA GLY A 242 -22.84 15.81 0.62
C GLY A 242 -24.08 14.92 0.56
N GLY A 243 -24.84 14.84 1.67
CA GLY A 243 -26.27 14.50 1.64
C GLY A 243 -26.80 13.69 2.83
N ILE A 244 -27.24 14.42 3.87
CA ILE A 244 -27.80 14.05 5.20
C ILE A 244 -26.74 13.89 6.30
N LEU A 245 -26.28 15.03 6.79
CA LEU A 245 -25.75 15.17 8.14
C LEU A 245 -26.76 14.53 9.12
N GLU A 246 -26.49 13.30 9.57
CA GLU A 246 -26.33 13.21 11.01
C GLU A 246 -25.04 13.97 11.26
N ASP A 247 -25.19 15.22 11.68
CA ASP A 247 -24.12 16.04 12.23
C ASP A 247 -23.57 15.27 13.44
N SER A 248 -22.71 14.28 13.20
CA SER A 248 -21.78 13.82 14.22
C SER A 248 -20.76 14.95 14.33
N THR A 249 -21.15 15.99 15.06
CA THR A 249 -20.27 17.07 15.44
C THR A 249 -19.06 16.43 16.10
N LEU A 250 -17.88 16.66 15.53
CA LEU A 250 -16.63 16.20 16.14
C LEU A 250 -16.62 16.69 17.59
N PRO A 251 -16.47 15.80 18.59
CA PRO A 251 -16.42 16.23 19.97
C PRO A 251 -15.34 17.30 20.16
N ASP A 252 -15.63 18.34 20.94
CA ASP A 252 -14.75 19.49 21.14
C ASP A 252 -13.34 19.08 21.61
N GLU A 253 -13.24 17.94 22.28
CA GLU A 253 -11.98 17.34 22.75
C GLU A 253 -10.99 16.98 21.62
N PHE A 254 -11.47 16.76 20.39
CA PHE A 254 -10.62 16.47 19.23
C PHE A 254 -10.32 17.73 18.38
N GLN A 255 -10.86 18.90 18.72
CA GLN A 255 -10.54 20.13 18.00
C GLN A 255 -9.10 20.57 18.30
N GLY A 256 -8.36 20.96 17.26
CA GLY A 256 -6.95 21.33 17.39
C GLY A 256 -6.07 20.16 17.81
N SER A 257 -6.38 18.94 17.32
CA SER A 257 -5.68 17.71 17.72
C SER A 257 -4.17 17.82 17.57
N LEU A 258 -3.70 18.40 16.46
CA LEU A 258 -2.29 18.61 16.19
C LEU A 258 -1.61 19.47 17.26
N SER A 259 -2.24 20.58 17.64
CA SER A 259 -1.73 21.47 18.69
C SER A 259 -1.72 20.80 20.05
N GLN A 260 -2.75 20.02 20.38
CA GLN A 260 -2.80 19.25 21.63
C GLN A 260 -1.65 18.23 21.70
N ILE A 261 -1.38 17.49 20.62
CA ILE A 261 -0.29 16.51 20.55
C ILE A 261 1.07 17.19 20.71
N LEU A 262 1.32 18.28 19.99
CA LEU A 262 2.59 19.01 20.03
C LEU A 262 2.85 19.63 21.41
N ASN A 263 1.83 20.24 22.02
CA ASN A 263 1.92 20.80 23.37
C ASN A 263 2.18 19.70 24.41
N TYR A 264 1.57 18.53 24.22
CA TYR A 264 1.80 17.37 25.07
C TYR A 264 3.21 16.81 24.88
N GLY A 265 3.76 16.72 23.66
CA GLY A 265 5.14 16.28 23.45
C GLY A 265 6.20 17.23 24.04
N SER A 266 5.90 18.52 24.15
CA SER A 266 6.84 19.56 24.64
C SER A 266 8.20 19.54 23.92
N ILE A 267 8.17 19.22 22.62
CA ILE A 267 9.35 19.24 21.74
C ILE A 267 9.81 20.67 21.44
N SER A 268 11.01 20.82 20.88
CA SER A 268 11.56 22.14 20.54
C SER A 268 10.64 22.94 19.61
N ALA A 269 10.70 24.28 19.70
CA ALA A 269 9.91 25.17 18.84
C ALA A 269 10.21 24.96 17.34
N SER A 270 11.47 24.60 17.02
CA SER A 270 11.90 24.22 15.67
C SER A 270 11.20 22.93 15.21
N GLY A 271 11.22 21.88 16.03
CA GLY A 271 10.55 20.60 15.73
C GLY A 271 9.03 20.75 15.59
N THR A 272 8.41 21.57 16.45
CA THR A 272 6.97 21.86 16.41
C THR A 272 6.57 22.49 15.08
N SER A 273 7.31 23.53 14.66
CA SER A 273 7.04 24.25 13.41
C SER A 273 7.23 23.34 12.19
N GLU A 274 8.24 22.46 12.24
CA GLU A 274 8.51 21.52 11.17
C GLU A 274 7.41 20.45 11.03
N ILE A 275 6.96 19.87 12.14
CA ILE A 275 5.85 18.90 12.13
C ILE A 275 4.57 19.57 11.63
N GLN A 276 4.26 20.79 12.09
CA GLN A 276 3.09 21.53 11.59
C GLN A 276 3.14 21.74 10.07
N ARG A 277 4.29 22.19 9.56
CA ARG A 277 4.50 22.37 8.11
C ARG A 277 4.31 21.07 7.35
N ARG A 278 4.84 19.96 7.86
CA ARG A 278 4.72 18.63 7.23
C ARG A 278 3.29 18.10 7.23
N VAL A 279 2.59 18.20 8.35
CA VAL A 279 1.18 17.78 8.45
C VAL A 279 0.32 18.61 7.50
N GLN A 280 0.54 19.93 7.41
CA GLN A 280 -0.17 20.78 6.46
C GLN A 280 0.12 20.40 5.01
N THR A 281 1.39 20.17 4.66
CA THR A 281 1.78 19.71 3.31
C THR A 281 1.14 18.36 2.98
N PHE A 282 1.06 17.46 3.96
CA PHE A 282 0.43 16.15 3.82
C PHE A 282 -1.08 16.25 3.64
N LYS A 283 -1.77 17.17 4.32
CA LYS A 283 -3.22 17.43 4.13
C LYS A 283 -3.52 17.84 2.69
N GLU A 284 -2.67 18.69 2.11
CA GLU A 284 -2.84 19.18 0.73
C GLU A 284 -2.46 18.12 -0.31
N HIS A 285 -1.36 17.40 -0.09
CA HIS A 285 -0.76 16.50 -1.08
C HIS A 285 -0.32 15.15 -0.48
N PRO A 286 -1.23 14.31 0.06
CA PRO A 286 -0.86 13.10 0.80
C PRO A 286 -0.10 12.08 -0.08
N GLY A 287 -0.52 11.91 -1.34
CA GLY A 287 0.13 10.99 -2.27
C GLY A 287 1.55 11.42 -2.68
N LEU A 288 1.80 12.72 -2.81
CA LEU A 288 3.12 13.25 -3.18
C LEU A 288 4.09 13.12 -2.01
N VAL A 289 3.65 13.52 -0.81
CA VAL A 289 4.47 13.41 0.42
C VAL A 289 4.90 11.97 0.64
N ARG A 290 3.97 11.00 0.54
CA ARG A 290 4.34 9.58 0.69
C ARG A 290 5.31 9.08 -0.38
N LYS A 291 5.34 9.67 -1.57
CA LYS A 291 6.25 9.24 -2.64
C LYS A 291 7.64 9.84 -2.52
N GLU A 292 7.75 11.06 -2.02
CA GLU A 292 8.98 11.86 -2.00
C GLU A 292 9.58 12.06 -0.61
N HIS A 293 8.96 11.49 0.43
CA HIS A 293 9.46 11.58 1.79
C HIS A 293 10.88 11.02 1.91
N LYS A 294 11.63 11.60 2.83
CA LYS A 294 12.95 11.11 3.20
C LYS A 294 12.91 10.43 4.59
N PRO A 295 13.84 9.50 4.88
CA PRO A 295 13.92 8.85 6.19
C PRO A 295 14.00 9.83 7.36
N GLU A 296 14.68 10.97 7.20
CA GLU A 296 14.84 11.97 8.28
C GLU A 296 13.50 12.59 8.68
N GLU A 297 12.52 12.64 7.76
CA GLU A 297 11.20 13.17 8.07
C GLU A 297 10.43 12.24 9.00
N ILE A 298 10.54 10.93 8.77
CA ILE A 298 9.92 9.91 9.62
C ILE A 298 10.55 9.98 11.02
N GLN A 299 11.86 10.18 11.10
CA GLN A 299 12.57 10.30 12.38
C GLN A 299 11.99 11.44 13.24
N THR A 300 11.64 12.59 12.65
CA THR A 300 11.01 13.70 13.39
C THR A 300 9.66 13.30 14.01
N PHE A 301 8.87 12.46 13.35
CA PHE A 301 7.62 11.95 13.93
C PHE A 301 7.88 10.91 15.02
N ILE A 302 8.94 10.10 14.89
CA ILE A 302 9.36 9.15 15.92
C ILE A 302 9.87 9.88 17.17
N GLU A 303 10.59 10.98 17.02
CA GLU A 303 11.01 11.85 18.13
C GLU A 303 9.79 12.43 18.87
N LEU A 304 8.78 12.90 18.12
CA LEU A 304 7.50 13.32 18.73
C LEU A 304 6.82 12.16 19.47
N TYR A 305 6.82 10.95 18.89
CA TYR A 305 6.27 9.76 19.54
C TYR A 305 7.01 9.46 20.84
N SER A 306 8.35 9.47 20.84
CA SER A 306 9.20 9.24 22.02
C SER A 306 8.86 10.23 23.13
N ALA A 307 8.79 11.53 22.81
CA ALA A 307 8.46 12.57 23.78
C ALA A 307 7.05 12.44 24.37
N CYS A 308 6.04 12.16 23.52
CA CYS A 308 4.68 11.90 23.97
C CYS A 308 4.60 10.64 24.85
N TYR A 309 5.28 9.57 24.46
CA TYR A 309 5.26 8.31 25.20
C TYR A 309 5.96 8.42 26.56
N ALA A 310 7.10 9.11 26.63
CA ALA A 310 7.82 9.36 27.90
C ALA A 310 6.94 10.12 28.91
N ARG A 311 6.20 11.14 28.46
CA ARG A 311 5.25 11.86 29.30
C ARG A 311 4.02 11.03 29.67
N TYR A 312 3.48 10.28 28.71
CA TYR A 312 2.38 9.33 28.92
C TYR A 312 2.74 8.34 30.04
N ARG A 313 3.96 7.82 30.05
CA ARG A 313 4.40 6.84 31.04
C ARG A 313 4.69 7.43 32.42
N SER A 314 4.99 8.73 32.48
CA SER A 314 5.34 9.42 33.73
C SER A 314 4.11 9.82 34.57
N ASP A 315 2.89 9.68 34.04
CA ASP A 315 1.60 10.01 34.69
C ASP A 315 1.53 11.44 35.28
N ILE A 316 2.34 12.37 34.74
CA ILE A 316 2.48 13.74 35.28
C ILE A 316 1.25 14.60 34.94
N SER A 317 0.58 14.32 33.83
CA SER A 317 -0.53 15.13 33.32
C SER A 317 -1.65 14.27 32.74
N PRO A 318 -2.91 14.75 32.80
CA PRO A 318 -4.01 14.08 32.11
C PRO A 318 -3.70 14.01 30.61
N VAL A 319 -3.86 12.81 30.05
CA VAL A 319 -3.52 12.53 28.65
C VAL A 319 -4.70 12.95 27.76
N PRO A 320 -4.52 13.91 26.83
CA PRO A 320 -5.57 14.29 25.90
C PRO A 320 -5.97 13.12 24.98
N LYS A 321 -7.25 13.02 24.61
CA LYS A 321 -7.74 11.97 23.69
C LYS A 321 -6.98 11.92 22.35
N PRO A 322 -6.63 13.07 21.70
CA PRO A 322 -5.79 13.06 20.51
C PRO A 322 -4.42 12.41 20.70
N VAL A 323 -3.81 12.57 21.89
CA VAL A 323 -2.50 11.95 22.21
C VAL A 323 -2.62 10.44 22.32
N LEU A 324 -3.73 9.94 22.89
CA LEU A 324 -3.99 8.50 22.92
C LEU A 324 -4.16 7.94 21.51
N LEU A 325 -4.94 8.59 20.64
CA LEU A 325 -5.06 8.17 19.24
C LEU A 325 -3.73 8.25 18.48
N PHE A 326 -2.89 9.25 18.78
CA PHE A 326 -1.55 9.37 18.21
C PHE A 326 -0.67 8.17 18.58
N LEU A 327 -0.63 7.80 19.87
CA LEU A 327 0.22 6.70 20.37
C LEU A 327 -0.19 5.32 19.83
N TYR A 328 -1.48 5.11 19.57
CA TYR A 328 -2.02 3.81 19.13
C TYR A 328 -2.26 3.71 17.63
N PHE A 329 -2.43 4.83 16.92
CA PHE A 329 -2.81 4.82 15.50
C PHE A 329 -2.09 5.85 14.62
N PHE A 330 -1.11 6.60 15.11
CA PHE A 330 -0.48 7.71 14.38
C PHE A 330 -1.49 8.75 13.85
N TYR A 331 -2.54 9.01 14.64
CA TYR A 331 -3.48 10.11 14.41
C TYR A 331 -2.80 11.46 14.68
N MET A 332 -2.94 12.43 13.76
CA MET A 332 -2.25 13.72 13.85
C MET A 332 -3.19 14.94 13.83
N ASP A 333 -4.23 14.93 12.99
CA ASP A 333 -5.09 16.09 12.74
C ASP A 333 -6.51 15.62 12.42
N GLU A 334 -7.50 16.34 12.95
CA GLU A 334 -8.92 16.01 12.83
C GLU A 334 -9.46 16.10 11.40
N ASN A 335 -8.79 16.82 10.50
CA ASN A 335 -9.21 16.98 9.11
C ASN A 335 -8.67 15.86 8.20
N LEU A 336 -7.81 14.98 8.73
CA LEU A 336 -7.27 13.84 7.97
C LEU A 336 -8.21 12.64 7.97
N LEU A 337 -9.21 12.62 8.86
CA LEU A 337 -10.18 11.54 9.02
C LEU A 337 -11.59 12.11 9.12
N SER A 338 -12.60 11.29 8.82
CA SER A 338 -13.99 11.66 9.08
C SER A 338 -14.28 11.70 10.60
N PRO A 339 -15.13 12.64 11.09
CA PRO A 339 -15.49 12.72 12.51
C PRO A 339 -16.03 11.40 13.08
N THR A 340 -16.88 10.72 12.33
CA THR A 340 -17.43 9.40 12.70
C THR A 340 -16.31 8.37 12.92
N ARG A 341 -15.30 8.37 12.06
CA ARG A 341 -14.16 7.45 12.19
C ARG A 341 -13.30 7.78 13.41
N ILE A 342 -13.06 9.05 13.71
CA ILE A 342 -12.31 9.47 14.90
C ILE A 342 -12.99 8.94 16.16
N VAL A 343 -14.32 9.07 16.25
CA VAL A 343 -15.11 8.53 17.37
C VAL A 343 -14.98 7.00 17.45
N GLN A 344 -15.14 6.28 16.34
CA GLN A 344 -15.01 4.80 16.32
C GLN A 344 -13.61 4.31 16.73
N LEU A 345 -12.56 4.99 16.27
CA LEU A 345 -11.18 4.68 16.68
C LEU A 345 -11.00 4.87 18.19
N TYR A 346 -11.55 5.94 18.74
CA TYR A 346 -11.47 6.22 20.17
C TYR A 346 -12.28 5.23 21.01
N GLU A 347 -13.51 4.90 20.61
CA GLU A 347 -14.34 3.89 21.27
C GLU A 347 -13.65 2.51 21.28
N THR A 348 -13.00 2.15 20.18
CA THR A 348 -12.23 0.90 20.13
C THR A 348 -11.01 0.94 21.03
N LEU A 349 -10.34 2.10 21.12
CA LEU A 349 -9.21 2.27 22.02
C LEU A 349 -9.60 2.10 23.50
N GLU A 350 -10.75 2.63 23.91
CA GLU A 350 -11.25 2.44 25.27
C GLU A 350 -11.50 0.95 25.57
N LYS A 351 -12.10 0.20 24.63
CA LYS A 351 -12.27 -1.26 24.77
C LYS A 351 -10.93 -2.00 24.89
N ILE A 352 -9.92 -1.58 24.12
CA ILE A 352 -8.56 -2.15 24.15
C ILE A 352 -7.91 -1.90 25.51
N LYS A 353 -8.08 -0.70 26.08
CA LYS A 353 -7.48 -0.31 27.36
C LYS A 353 -8.16 -0.96 28.56
N ASP A 354 -9.47 -1.16 28.50
CA ASP A 354 -10.21 -1.89 29.55
C ASP A 354 -9.79 -3.37 29.61
N THR A 355 -9.39 -3.93 28.47
CA THR A 355 -8.92 -5.31 28.35
C THR A 355 -7.39 -5.36 28.53
N GLN A 356 -6.93 -5.24 29.78
CA GLN A 356 -5.49 -5.23 30.11
C GLN A 356 -4.79 -6.59 30.02
N ASP A 357 -5.53 -7.68 29.80
CA ASP A 357 -4.91 -9.00 29.71
C ASP A 357 -4.29 -9.22 28.32
N PRO A 358 -2.95 -9.31 28.18
CA PRO A 358 -2.31 -9.69 26.92
C PRO A 358 -2.66 -11.13 26.51
N TYR A 359 -3.24 -11.92 27.43
CA TYR A 359 -3.84 -13.22 27.21
C TYR A 359 -5.36 -13.11 27.42
N PRO A 360 -6.14 -12.68 26.42
CA PRO A 360 -7.59 -12.57 26.58
C PRO A 360 -8.23 -13.97 26.67
N SER A 361 -8.11 -14.65 27.82
CA SER A 361 -8.64 -15.98 28.17
C SER A 361 -8.33 -17.13 27.21
N ASP A 362 -7.75 -18.24 27.71
CA ASP A 362 -7.44 -19.51 27.00
C ASP A 362 -6.46 -19.47 25.80
N HIS A 363 -6.04 -18.29 25.32
CA HIS A 363 -5.11 -18.18 24.18
C HIS A 363 -3.63 -18.21 24.59
N LYS A 364 -2.79 -18.94 23.83
CA LYS A 364 -1.35 -19.12 24.10
C LYS A 364 -0.45 -17.98 23.59
N LEU A 365 -0.90 -17.20 22.60
CA LEU A 365 -0.12 -16.15 21.97
C LEU A 365 -0.28 -14.83 22.72
N ALA A 366 0.82 -14.18 23.07
CA ALA A 366 0.79 -12.86 23.69
C ALA A 366 0.74 -11.77 22.62
N VAL A 367 -0.27 -10.90 22.68
CA VAL A 367 -0.48 -9.80 21.73
C VAL A 367 -0.41 -8.46 22.46
N TYR A 368 0.56 -7.64 22.09
CA TYR A 368 0.84 -6.34 22.71
C TYR A 368 0.61 -5.22 21.70
N PHE A 369 0.06 -4.10 22.15
CA PHE A 369 0.17 -2.85 21.41
C PHE A 369 1.52 -2.20 21.68
N LEU A 370 2.02 -1.39 20.75
CA LEU A 370 3.34 -0.76 20.89
C LEU A 370 3.54 -0.02 22.23
N PRO A 371 2.60 0.81 22.74
CA PRO A 371 2.79 1.46 24.06
C PRO A 371 2.99 0.47 25.22
N GLU A 372 2.31 -0.67 25.18
CA GLU A 372 2.43 -1.71 26.22
C GLU A 372 3.77 -2.44 26.11
N TRP A 373 4.17 -2.77 24.88
CA TRP A 373 5.46 -3.39 24.60
C TRP A 373 6.61 -2.52 25.11
N LEU A 374 6.59 -1.22 24.80
CA LEU A 374 7.57 -0.26 25.30
C LEU A 374 7.60 -0.25 26.85
N GLY A 375 6.45 -0.37 27.51
CA GLY A 375 6.37 -0.47 28.96
C GLY A 375 7.04 -1.73 29.54
N LEU A 376 6.97 -2.86 28.83
CA LEU A 376 7.64 -4.10 29.21
C LEU A 376 9.17 -4.02 29.04
N ILE A 377 9.63 -3.36 27.98
CA ILE A 377 11.05 -3.09 27.74
C ILE A 377 11.62 -2.19 28.84
N LEU A 378 10.98 -1.04 29.09
CA LEU A 378 11.45 -0.07 30.09
C LEU A 378 11.39 -0.61 31.53
N SER A 379 10.50 -1.57 31.81
CA SER A 379 10.46 -2.24 33.11
C SER A 379 11.42 -3.44 33.23
N GLY A 380 12.18 -3.76 32.18
CA GLY A 380 13.12 -4.89 32.16
C GLY A 380 12.45 -6.27 32.12
N LYS A 381 11.14 -6.36 31.89
CA LYS A 381 10.40 -7.63 31.77
C LYS A 381 10.66 -8.34 30.45
N LYS A 382 10.94 -7.57 29.39
CA LYS A 382 11.27 -8.06 28.04
C LYS A 382 12.57 -7.42 27.58
N THR A 383 13.31 -8.13 26.72
CA THR A 383 14.57 -7.65 26.15
C THR A 383 14.34 -6.76 24.94
N PRO A 384 15.09 -5.66 24.76
CA PRO A 384 14.94 -4.78 23.62
C PRO A 384 15.22 -5.49 22.29
N SER A 385 14.61 -4.98 21.24
CA SER A 385 14.75 -5.45 19.88
C SER A 385 16.19 -5.33 19.39
N ARG A 386 16.59 -6.25 18.50
CA ARG A 386 17.90 -6.20 17.83
C ARG A 386 17.87 -5.19 16.69
N ASN A 387 19.04 -4.64 16.36
CA ASN A 387 19.17 -3.77 15.19
C ASN A 387 19.20 -4.58 13.88
N HIS A 388 19.26 -3.86 12.75
CA HIS A 388 19.38 -4.41 11.39
C HIS A 388 20.62 -5.31 11.16
N LEU A 389 21.62 -5.24 12.04
CA LEU A 389 22.82 -6.10 12.02
C LEU A 389 22.70 -7.29 13.00
N ALA A 390 21.51 -7.55 13.53
CA ALA A 390 21.21 -8.56 14.54
C ALA A 390 22.01 -8.40 15.85
N GLN A 391 22.43 -7.18 16.19
CA GLN A 391 23.14 -6.88 17.43
C GLN A 391 22.15 -6.48 18.53
N SER A 392 22.40 -6.90 19.78
CA SER A 392 21.63 -6.44 20.94
C SER A 392 22.06 -5.04 21.38
N TYR A 393 21.18 -4.35 22.11
CA TYR A 393 21.47 -3.06 22.73
C TYR A 393 22.77 -3.09 23.56
N GLU A 394 22.93 -4.11 24.41
CA GLU A 394 24.13 -4.32 25.22
C GLU A 394 25.40 -4.53 24.38
N GLN A 395 25.31 -5.28 23.27
CA GLN A 395 26.44 -5.50 22.36
C GLN A 395 26.88 -4.19 21.71
N VAL A 396 25.92 -3.37 21.28
CA VAL A 396 26.22 -2.06 20.67
C VAL A 396 26.81 -1.12 21.71
N ARG A 397 26.23 -1.01 22.91
CA ARG A 397 26.78 -0.22 24.01
C ARG A 397 28.21 -0.65 24.33
N ALA A 398 28.46 -1.94 24.55
CA ALA A 398 29.80 -2.47 24.81
C ALA A 398 30.80 -2.18 23.68
N SER A 399 30.34 -2.20 22.41
CA SER A 399 31.18 -1.87 21.26
C SER A 399 31.52 -0.38 21.19
N MET A 400 30.60 0.50 21.57
CA MET A 400 30.85 1.95 21.64
C MET A 400 31.85 2.27 22.74
N VAL A 401 31.68 1.71 23.94
CA VAL A 401 32.64 1.87 25.05
C VAL A 401 34.06 1.44 24.64
N ARG A 402 34.19 0.31 23.93
CA ARG A 402 35.49 -0.17 23.42
C ARG A 402 36.12 0.76 22.38
N LYS A 403 35.32 1.45 21.57
CA LYS A 403 35.80 2.36 20.52
C LYS A 403 36.15 3.74 21.07
N THR A 404 35.32 4.29 21.94
CA THR A 404 35.44 5.66 22.44
C THR A 404 36.27 5.74 23.73
N GLY A 405 36.52 4.61 24.40
CA GLY A 405 37.30 4.52 25.64
C GLY A 405 36.62 5.12 26.86
N THR A 406 35.39 5.63 26.68
CA THR A 406 34.51 6.20 27.69
C THR A 406 33.14 5.59 27.49
N ASP A 407 32.48 5.21 28.58
CA ASP A 407 31.05 4.91 28.54
C ASP A 407 30.32 6.24 28.68
N GLU A 408 29.87 6.79 27.55
CA GLU A 408 29.05 8.01 27.51
C GLU A 408 27.82 7.88 28.42
N TYR A 409 27.36 6.64 28.65
CA TYR A 409 26.22 6.28 29.49
C TYR A 409 26.58 5.93 30.95
N ALA A 410 27.86 5.97 31.37
CA ALA A 410 28.24 5.57 32.74
C ALA A 410 27.98 6.65 33.80
N GLY A 411 27.74 7.89 33.39
CA GLY A 411 27.40 9.01 34.28
C GLY A 411 25.92 9.39 34.26
N GLU A 412 25.14 8.78 33.36
CA GLU A 412 23.73 9.09 33.14
C GLU A 412 22.88 8.38 34.20
N SER A 413 21.92 9.12 34.73
CA SER A 413 21.03 8.64 35.78
C SER A 413 19.98 7.68 35.21
N GLY A 414 19.36 6.84 36.05
CA GLY A 414 18.43 5.79 35.60
C GLY A 414 17.26 6.27 34.72
N THR A 415 16.93 7.56 34.68
CA THR A 415 15.95 8.12 33.74
C THR A 415 16.50 8.36 32.34
N GLU A 416 17.75 8.81 32.22
CA GLU A 416 18.41 9.05 30.93
C GLU A 416 18.69 7.72 30.22
N ASP A 417 19.16 6.71 30.98
CA ASP A 417 19.31 5.33 30.50
C ASP A 417 18.00 4.77 29.89
N LEU A 418 16.85 5.03 30.54
CA LEU A 418 15.54 4.61 30.04
C LEU A 418 15.12 5.35 28.77
N LEU A 419 15.49 6.62 28.61
CA LEU A 419 15.23 7.38 27.39
C LEU A 419 16.07 6.86 26.22
N HIS A 420 17.35 6.55 26.44
CA HIS A 420 18.18 5.93 25.40
C HIS A 420 17.67 4.54 25.00
N LEU A 421 17.18 3.77 25.96
CA LEU A 421 16.56 2.47 25.69
C LEU A 421 15.25 2.64 24.89
N LEU A 422 14.44 3.64 25.21
CA LEU A 422 13.22 3.98 24.46
C LEU A 422 13.56 4.36 23.01
N ASP A 423 14.52 5.25 22.81
CA ASP A 423 14.93 5.71 21.48
C ASP A 423 15.53 4.56 20.65
N TRP A 424 16.27 3.65 21.28
CA TRP A 424 16.74 2.42 20.66
C TRP A 424 15.57 1.56 20.17
N GLU A 425 14.58 1.31 21.04
CA GLU A 425 13.45 0.46 20.70
C GLU A 425 12.59 1.10 19.59
N LEU A 426 12.32 2.39 19.66
CA LEU A 426 11.56 3.09 18.63
C LEU A 426 12.30 3.10 17.28
N SER A 427 13.61 3.34 17.27
CA SER A 427 14.40 3.35 16.04
C SER A 427 14.50 1.98 15.39
N ASN A 428 14.53 0.90 16.17
CA ASN A 428 14.65 -0.45 15.62
C ASN A 428 13.30 -1.11 15.35
N LEU A 429 12.31 -0.92 16.21
CA LEU A 429 10.99 -1.54 16.07
C LEU A 429 10.02 -0.68 15.28
N LEU A 430 9.85 0.60 15.64
CA LEU A 430 8.84 1.46 15.03
C LEU A 430 9.23 1.91 13.63
N PHE A 431 10.46 2.38 13.43
CA PHE A 431 10.93 2.81 12.10
C PHE A 431 10.95 1.64 11.09
N ASN A 432 11.62 0.54 11.43
CA ASN A 432 11.67 -0.62 10.53
C ASN A 432 10.31 -1.29 10.38
N GLY A 433 9.52 -1.32 11.46
CA GLY A 433 8.17 -1.86 11.46
C GLY A 433 7.20 -1.04 10.61
N LEU A 434 7.30 0.29 10.59
CA LEU A 434 6.54 1.16 9.69
C LEU A 434 6.73 0.73 8.23
N ILE A 435 7.98 0.52 7.82
CA ILE A 435 8.32 0.10 6.45
C ILE A 435 7.84 -1.34 6.21
N GLY A 436 8.07 -2.23 7.17
CA GLY A 436 7.79 -3.66 7.07
C GLY A 436 6.30 -4.03 7.04
N VAL A 437 5.48 -3.39 7.88
CA VAL A 437 4.04 -3.65 8.02
C VAL A 437 3.23 -2.92 6.95
N SER A 438 3.75 -1.82 6.40
CA SER A 438 3.08 -1.07 5.33
C SER A 438 2.78 -1.93 4.10
N SER A 439 1.66 -1.66 3.43
CA SER A 439 1.31 -2.35 2.18
C SER A 439 2.32 -2.09 1.05
N ASN A 440 2.96 -0.91 1.06
CA ASN A 440 4.03 -0.54 0.14
C ASN A 440 5.15 0.20 0.91
N PRO A 441 6.32 -0.42 1.08
CA PRO A 441 7.48 0.17 1.75
C PRO A 441 7.85 1.57 1.24
N ASN A 442 7.70 1.83 -0.06
CA ASN A 442 8.05 3.11 -0.68
C ASN A 442 7.04 4.23 -0.37
N LEU A 443 5.87 3.89 0.17
CA LEU A 443 4.81 4.84 0.52
C LEU A 443 4.54 4.85 2.04
N ALA A 444 5.39 4.21 2.83
CA ALA A 444 5.24 4.12 4.27
C ALA A 444 5.44 5.51 4.91
N TYR A 445 4.43 6.00 5.62
CA TYR A 445 4.50 7.30 6.27
C TYR A 445 3.68 7.32 7.56
N PRO A 446 4.19 7.90 8.66
CA PRO A 446 3.60 7.79 10.00
C PRO A 446 2.47 8.82 10.22
N ILE A 447 1.53 8.90 9.29
CA ILE A 447 0.31 9.69 9.40
C ILE A 447 -0.86 8.85 8.93
N LEU A 448 -1.82 8.61 9.83
CA LEU A 448 -3.08 7.98 9.51
C LEU A 448 -3.99 8.95 8.76
N SER A 449 -4.60 8.48 7.68
CA SER A 449 -5.49 9.31 6.87
C SER A 449 -6.58 8.53 6.17
N GLU A 450 -7.65 9.23 5.83
CA GLU A 450 -8.87 8.68 5.25
C GLU A 450 -8.60 7.96 3.92
N ASP A 451 -7.54 8.32 3.21
CA ASP A 451 -7.21 7.72 1.93
C ASP A 451 -6.65 6.31 2.00
N GLN A 452 -6.24 5.85 3.18
CA GLN A 452 -5.77 4.50 3.42
C GLN A 452 -6.90 3.50 3.65
N MET A 453 -8.06 3.96 4.15
CA MET A 453 -9.18 3.11 4.59
C MET A 453 -10.37 3.17 3.63
N TYR A 454 -10.71 2.04 3.02
CA TYR A 454 -11.87 1.90 2.12
C TYR A 454 -12.98 1.04 2.74
N GLY A 455 -13.93 1.66 3.44
CA GLY A 455 -15.05 0.96 4.05
C GLY A 455 -15.21 1.28 5.53
N GLU A 456 -15.80 0.36 6.27
CA GLU A 456 -16.04 0.50 7.72
C GLU A 456 -14.73 0.43 8.51
N THR A 457 -14.63 1.24 9.56
CA THR A 457 -13.41 1.34 10.40
C THR A 457 -13.07 0.01 11.05
N ASP A 458 -14.07 -0.73 11.51
CA ASP A 458 -13.90 -2.04 12.18
C ASP A 458 -13.24 -3.09 11.30
N ALA A 459 -13.36 -3.00 9.98
CA ALA A 459 -12.71 -3.93 9.06
C ALA A 459 -11.18 -3.79 9.07
N PHE A 460 -10.67 -2.59 9.35
CA PHE A 460 -9.24 -2.27 9.33
C PHE A 460 -8.57 -2.38 10.70
N LEU A 461 -9.36 -2.37 11.77
CA LEU A 461 -8.84 -2.45 13.13
C LEU A 461 -8.39 -3.87 13.46
N VAL A 462 -7.13 -3.99 13.88
CA VAL A 462 -6.55 -5.24 14.37
C VAL A 462 -6.63 -5.24 15.89
N THR A 463 -7.35 -6.22 16.44
CA THR A 463 -7.49 -6.41 17.89
C THR A 463 -6.85 -7.74 18.32
N ARG A 464 -6.64 -7.92 19.62
CA ARG A 464 -6.07 -9.15 20.18
C ARG A 464 -6.91 -10.37 19.83
N GLU A 465 -8.23 -10.23 19.89
CA GLU A 465 -9.20 -11.29 19.61
C GLU A 465 -9.12 -11.73 18.15
N LYS A 466 -9.00 -10.77 17.21
CA LYS A 466 -8.83 -11.09 15.79
C LYS A 466 -7.55 -11.89 15.54
N ILE A 467 -6.41 -11.46 16.09
CA ILE A 467 -5.14 -12.18 15.92
C ILE A 467 -5.22 -13.58 16.54
N ASN A 468 -5.69 -13.68 17.78
CA ASN A 468 -5.80 -14.97 18.47
C ASN A 468 -6.76 -15.93 17.77
N SER A 469 -7.89 -15.44 17.24
CA SER A 469 -8.83 -16.28 16.48
C SER A 469 -8.20 -16.88 15.21
N VAL A 470 -7.37 -16.11 14.50
CA VAL A 470 -6.64 -16.57 13.31
C VAL A 470 -5.56 -17.56 13.72
N VAL A 471 -4.79 -17.28 14.77
CA VAL A 471 -3.74 -18.18 15.26
C VAL A 471 -4.33 -19.51 15.73
N ASP A 472 -5.45 -19.50 16.44
CA ASP A 472 -6.15 -20.72 16.86
C ASP A 472 -6.66 -21.52 15.68
N HIS A 473 -7.16 -20.84 14.64
CA HIS A 473 -7.57 -21.50 13.40
C HIS A 473 -6.39 -22.20 12.73
N VAL A 474 -5.24 -21.53 12.61
CA VAL A 474 -4.03 -22.11 12.02
C VAL A 474 -3.47 -23.23 12.90
N HIS A 475 -3.47 -23.08 14.22
CA HIS A 475 -2.99 -24.09 15.16
C HIS A 475 -3.85 -25.36 15.17
N LYS A 476 -5.16 -25.26 14.85
CA LYS A 476 -6.02 -26.43 14.62
C LYS A 476 -5.59 -27.23 13.39
N ILE A 477 -5.03 -26.57 12.38
CA ILE A 477 -4.53 -27.18 11.15
C ILE A 477 -3.12 -27.75 11.38
N ASP A 478 -2.23 -26.97 12.00
CA ASP A 478 -0.85 -27.35 12.34
C ASP A 478 -0.58 -27.24 13.84
N LYS A 479 -0.66 -28.37 14.54
CA LYS A 479 -0.35 -28.48 15.97
C LYS A 479 1.14 -28.25 16.29
N HIS A 480 2.01 -28.26 15.28
CA HIS A 480 3.45 -28.06 15.43
C HIS A 480 3.91 -26.63 15.07
N LEU A 481 2.97 -25.71 14.79
CA LEU A 481 3.24 -24.33 14.37
C LEU A 481 4.31 -23.62 15.22
N PHE A 482 4.23 -23.77 16.55
CA PHE A 482 5.12 -23.14 17.51
C PHE A 482 6.20 -24.07 18.08
N TYR A 483 6.30 -25.30 17.61
CA TYR A 483 7.35 -26.20 18.08
C TYR A 483 8.69 -25.82 17.43
N ARG A 484 9.71 -25.66 18.26
CA ARG A 484 11.08 -25.36 17.86
C ARG A 484 12.02 -26.40 18.45
N GLN A 485 13.00 -26.80 17.67
CA GLN A 485 14.04 -27.73 18.12
C GLN A 485 15.03 -26.97 18.99
N ILE A 486 15.15 -27.37 20.25
CA ILE A 486 16.10 -26.81 21.20
C ILE A 486 17.16 -27.85 21.54
N SER A 487 18.40 -27.38 21.66
CA SER A 487 19.51 -28.17 22.20
C SER A 487 19.56 -27.92 23.69
N PHE A 488 19.48 -28.97 24.50
CA PHE A 488 19.63 -28.88 25.95
C PHE A 488 20.62 -29.93 26.44
N GLU A 489 21.29 -29.62 27.53
CA GLU A 489 22.29 -30.48 28.14
C GLU A 489 21.72 -30.98 29.47
N LEU A 490 21.50 -32.29 29.59
CA LEU A 490 21.03 -32.86 30.85
C LEU A 490 22.13 -32.77 31.90
N GLU A 491 21.78 -32.34 33.12
CA GLU A 491 22.69 -32.33 34.28
C GLU A 491 23.32 -33.72 34.54
N GLN A 492 22.63 -34.79 34.14
CA GLN A 492 23.07 -36.18 34.29
C GLN A 492 24.11 -36.62 33.23
N THR A 493 24.23 -35.91 32.12
CA THR A 493 25.13 -36.27 31.01
C THR A 493 25.85 -35.04 30.44
N PRO A 494 26.75 -34.40 31.21
CA PRO A 494 27.51 -33.26 30.73
C PRO A 494 28.36 -33.65 29.51
N GLY A 495 28.32 -32.83 28.47
CA GLY A 495 29.03 -32.98 27.20
C GLY A 495 28.22 -33.58 26.05
N LYS A 496 26.95 -33.96 26.26
CA LYS A 496 26.07 -34.48 25.19
C LYS A 496 24.82 -33.63 25.05
N PRO A 497 24.80 -32.66 24.10
CA PRO A 497 23.58 -31.93 23.80
C PRO A 497 22.53 -32.86 23.17
N GLU A 498 21.38 -32.96 23.81
CA GLU A 498 20.21 -33.64 23.26
C GLU A 498 19.26 -32.64 22.59
N LEU A 499 18.53 -33.12 21.59
CA LEU A 499 17.59 -32.31 20.82
C LEU A 499 16.17 -32.62 21.29
N ALA A 500 15.48 -31.62 21.84
CA ALA A 500 14.07 -31.71 22.20
C ALA A 500 13.23 -30.73 21.37
N MET A 501 11.98 -31.11 21.10
CA MET A 501 10.99 -30.21 20.53
C MET A 501 10.25 -29.52 21.67
N LYS A 502 10.37 -28.19 21.78
CA LYS A 502 9.66 -27.38 22.77
C LYS A 502 8.74 -26.41 22.06
N GLU A 503 7.52 -26.25 22.57
CA GLU A 503 6.60 -25.21 22.11
C GLU A 503 7.11 -23.84 22.60
N ILE A 504 7.34 -22.92 21.66
CA ILE A 504 7.78 -21.55 21.90
C ILE A 504 6.85 -20.61 21.13
N CYS A 505 5.90 -20.00 21.85
CA CYS A 505 5.00 -19.00 21.28
C CYS A 505 5.73 -17.65 21.15
N PRO A 506 5.67 -16.98 19.98
CA PRO A 506 6.25 -15.66 19.81
C PRO A 506 5.40 -14.58 20.50
N ASP A 507 6.01 -13.44 20.81
CA ASP A 507 5.27 -12.22 21.16
C ASP A 507 4.85 -11.52 19.86
N CYS A 508 3.57 -11.14 19.74
CA CYS A 508 3.06 -10.37 18.61
C CYS A 508 2.89 -8.91 19.02
N ILE A 509 3.47 -7.99 18.24
CA ILE A 509 3.42 -6.55 18.53
C ILE A 509 2.64 -5.85 17.43
N ILE A 510 1.54 -5.19 17.81
CA ILE A 510 0.73 -4.36 16.92
C ILE A 510 1.32 -2.95 16.90
N LEU A 511 1.76 -2.53 15.70
CA LEU A 511 2.29 -1.20 15.47
C LEU A 511 1.18 -0.22 15.09
N PRO A 512 1.33 1.08 15.42
CA PRO A 512 0.32 2.12 15.17
C PRO A 512 0.25 2.54 13.69
N VAL A 513 0.37 1.60 12.75
CA VAL A 513 0.58 1.86 11.33
C VAL A 513 -0.51 1.17 10.50
N PHE A 514 -1.05 1.88 9.51
CA PHE A 514 -1.93 1.27 8.53
C PHE A 514 -1.12 0.39 7.55
N GLY A 515 -1.47 -0.89 7.48
CA GLY A 515 -0.78 -1.85 6.64
C GLY A 515 -1.50 -3.19 6.51
N SER A 516 -0.95 -4.06 5.69
CA SER A 516 -1.49 -5.41 5.41
C SER A 516 -0.43 -6.51 5.55
N ARG A 517 0.81 -6.14 5.90
CA ARG A 517 1.94 -7.07 5.99
C ARG A 517 2.31 -7.34 7.44
N GLY A 518 2.93 -8.49 7.67
CA GLY A 518 3.60 -8.81 8.93
C GLY A 518 5.09 -9.05 8.68
N VAL A 519 5.92 -8.77 9.69
CA VAL A 519 7.36 -9.07 9.69
C VAL A 519 7.67 -9.95 10.91
N LEU A 520 8.59 -10.90 10.73
CA LEU A 520 9.03 -11.85 11.76
C LEU A 520 10.46 -11.58 12.20
#